data_AF-L5NVA1-F1
#
_entry.id   AF-L5NVA1-F1
#
_cell.length_a   1.000
_cell.length_b   1.000
_cell.length_c   1.000
_cell.angle_alpha   90.00
_cell.angle_beta   90.00
_cell.angle_gamma   90.00
#
_symmetry.space_group_name_H-M   'P 1'
#
loop_
_entity.id
_entity.type
_entity.pdbx_description
1 polymer ?
#
loop_
_entity_poly.entity_id
_entity_poly.type
_entity_poly.pdbx_seq_one_letter_code
_entity_poly.pdbx_strand_id
1 'polypeptide(L)'
;MATTSEPGLSETRIHEVLSNDRRRMAIEYLQDGDLTLRELSERIAEAETGESPPPRNIRQSAYVSLQQTHIPKLAELDIVNYDEESKVVSLAEAGDVTVYMEVVPEGELSWSEYYAALAALGIVLMIAVAVGVPVISAVGAPGLGSLVFAVLGGSAVYQRWTQED
;
A
#
# COMPACT_ATOMS: atom_id res chain seq x y z
N MET A 1 0.49 -21.00 24.23
CA MET A 1 1.76 -20.56 23.61
C MET A 1 1.33 -19.63 22.48
N ALA A 2 1.23 -18.34 22.77
CA ALA A 2 0.72 -17.33 21.84
C ALA A 2 1.90 -16.66 21.14
N THR A 3 1.91 -16.68 19.81
CA THR A 3 2.95 -16.03 19.00
C THR A 3 2.59 -14.55 18.85
N THR A 4 3.30 -13.69 19.56
CA THR A 4 3.30 -12.24 19.35
C THR A 4 3.76 -11.97 17.92
N SER A 5 2.88 -11.48 17.06
CA SER A 5 3.23 -11.06 15.70
C SER A 5 3.82 -9.65 15.77
N GLU A 6 5.09 -9.51 15.41
CA GLU A 6 5.79 -8.21 15.40
C GLU A 6 5.33 -7.34 14.20
N PRO A 7 4.90 -6.10 14.42
CA PRO A 7 4.30 -5.24 13.39
C PRO A 7 5.22 -4.98 12.18
N GLY A 8 6.54 -4.89 12.37
CA GLY A 8 7.50 -4.66 11.26
C GLY A 8 7.67 -5.84 10.29
N LEU A 9 7.37 -7.08 10.72
CA LEU A 9 7.41 -8.25 9.83
C LEU A 9 6.17 -8.31 8.94
N SER A 10 5.07 -7.67 9.33
CA SER A 10 3.84 -7.63 8.54
C SER A 10 3.98 -6.70 7.31
N GLU A 11 4.50 -5.48 7.49
CA GLU A 11 4.66 -4.49 6.43
C GLU A 11 5.63 -4.94 5.32
N THR A 12 6.76 -5.55 5.70
CA THR A 12 7.73 -6.10 4.73
C THR A 12 7.11 -7.21 3.86
N ARG A 13 6.23 -8.04 4.44
CA ARG A 13 5.53 -9.12 3.73
C ARG A 13 4.46 -8.57 2.76
N ILE A 14 3.81 -7.46 3.09
CA ILE A 14 2.83 -6.77 2.22
C ILE A 14 3.52 -6.19 0.98
N HIS A 15 4.63 -5.46 1.18
CA HIS A 15 5.42 -4.93 0.07
C HIS A 15 5.91 -6.05 -0.84
N GLU A 16 6.28 -7.20 -0.28
CA GLU A 16 6.63 -8.36 -1.08
C GLU A 16 5.44 -8.84 -1.92
N VAL A 17 4.24 -9.00 -1.34
CA VAL A 17 3.03 -9.44 -2.06
C VAL A 17 2.64 -8.48 -3.19
N LEU A 18 2.57 -7.18 -2.90
CA LEU A 18 2.14 -6.15 -3.85
C LEU A 18 3.20 -5.77 -4.88
N SER A 19 4.48 -6.09 -4.65
CA SER A 19 5.55 -5.84 -5.63
C SER A 19 5.43 -6.66 -6.92
N ASN A 20 4.56 -7.68 -6.93
CA ASN A 20 4.37 -8.53 -8.10
C ASN A 20 3.04 -8.22 -8.78
N ASP A 21 3.12 -7.69 -10.00
CA ASP A 21 1.95 -7.31 -10.80
C ASP A 21 0.94 -8.44 -10.98
N ARG A 22 1.40 -9.69 -11.11
CA ARG A 22 0.51 -10.86 -11.27
C ARG A 22 -0.25 -11.21 -10.01
N ARG A 23 0.33 -11.03 -8.81
CA ARG A 23 -0.40 -11.19 -7.54
C ARG A 23 -1.46 -10.09 -7.37
N ARG A 24 -1.10 -8.84 -7.68
CA ARG A 24 -2.03 -7.71 -7.63
C ARG A 24 -3.22 -7.93 -8.57
N MET A 25 -2.96 -8.27 -9.83
CA MET A 25 -4.01 -8.55 -10.82
C MET A 25 -4.86 -9.76 -10.43
N ALA A 26 -4.27 -10.80 -9.83
CA ALA A 26 -5.03 -11.95 -9.35
C ALA A 26 -6.05 -11.56 -8.28
N ILE A 27 -5.63 -10.76 -7.30
CA ILE A 27 -6.53 -10.25 -6.24
C ILE A 27 -7.62 -9.37 -6.86
N GLU A 28 -7.25 -8.45 -7.74
CA GLU A 28 -8.18 -7.53 -8.42
C GLU A 28 -9.28 -8.30 -9.16
N TYR A 29 -8.93 -9.31 -9.96
CA TYR A 29 -9.92 -10.09 -10.70
C TYR A 29 -10.80 -11.00 -9.83
N LEU A 30 -10.31 -11.41 -8.66
CA LEU A 30 -11.09 -12.22 -7.72
C LEU A 30 -12.07 -11.39 -6.89
N GLN A 31 -11.95 -10.05 -6.88
CA GLN A 31 -12.97 -9.17 -6.30
C GLN A 31 -14.29 -9.22 -7.09
N ASP A 32 -14.22 -9.52 -8.39
CA ASP A 32 -15.41 -9.68 -9.25
C ASP A 32 -16.10 -11.05 -9.07
N GLY A 33 -15.46 -11.96 -8.32
CA GLY A 33 -15.97 -13.30 -8.02
C GLY A 33 -14.93 -14.40 -8.21
N ASP A 34 -15.32 -15.61 -7.85
CA ASP A 34 -14.48 -16.80 -7.93
C ASP A 34 -14.14 -17.15 -9.38
N LEU A 35 -12.89 -17.49 -9.63
CA LEU A 35 -12.39 -17.80 -10.98
C LEU A 35 -11.57 -19.06 -10.97
N THR A 36 -11.63 -19.82 -12.07
CA THR A 36 -10.67 -20.90 -12.27
C THR A 36 -9.28 -20.31 -12.53
N LEU A 37 -8.24 -21.06 -12.14
CA LEU A 37 -6.85 -20.69 -12.42
C LEU A 37 -6.60 -20.42 -13.91
N ARG A 38 -7.35 -21.13 -14.77
CA ARG A 38 -7.30 -20.95 -16.23
C ARG A 38 -7.86 -19.59 -16.64
N GLU A 39 -9.04 -19.22 -16.15
CA GLU A 39 -9.66 -17.90 -16.43
C GLU A 39 -8.79 -16.77 -15.89
N LEU A 40 -8.25 -16.93 -14.68
CA LEU A 40 -7.35 -15.96 -14.08
C LEU A 40 -6.08 -15.77 -14.92
N SER A 41 -5.48 -16.86 -15.41
CA SER A 41 -4.31 -16.79 -16.28
C SER A 41 -4.60 -16.13 -17.64
N GLU A 42 -5.82 -16.28 -18.15
CA GLU A 42 -6.26 -15.67 -19.39
C GLU A 42 -6.41 -14.16 -19.22
N ARG A 43 -7.17 -13.71 -18.21
CA ARG A 43 -7.35 -12.28 -17.92
C ARG A 43 -6.04 -11.56 -17.62
N ILE A 44 -5.13 -12.21 -16.89
CA ILE A 44 -3.81 -11.65 -16.61
C ILE A 44 -2.99 -11.52 -17.91
N ALA A 45 -3.00 -12.54 -18.77
CA ALA A 45 -2.29 -12.47 -20.05
C ALA A 45 -2.89 -11.44 -21.01
N GLU A 46 -4.21 -11.26 -21.00
CA GLU A 46 -4.89 -10.20 -21.75
C GLU A 46 -4.46 -8.82 -21.26
N ALA A 47 -4.40 -8.60 -19.94
CA ALA A 47 -3.92 -7.34 -19.37
C ALA A 47 -2.43 -7.07 -19.65
N GLU A 48 -1.58 -8.10 -19.62
CA GLU A 48 -0.14 -7.96 -19.92
C GLU A 48 0.14 -7.63 -21.38
N THR A 49 -0.69 -8.11 -22.31
CA THR A 49 -0.45 -8.00 -23.76
C THR A 49 -1.34 -6.97 -24.44
N GLY A 50 -2.47 -6.62 -23.84
CA GLY A 50 -3.52 -5.83 -24.47
C GLY A 50 -4.28 -6.57 -25.58
N GLU A 51 -4.07 -7.88 -25.74
CA GLU A 51 -4.67 -8.69 -26.80
C GLU A 51 -5.74 -9.63 -26.25
N SER A 52 -6.88 -9.76 -26.94
CA SER A 52 -7.93 -10.75 -26.63
C SER A 52 -8.36 -11.51 -27.90
N PRO A 53 -8.16 -12.84 -27.97
CA PRO A 53 -7.52 -13.68 -26.96
C PRO A 53 -6.00 -13.45 -26.90
N PRO A 54 -5.36 -13.65 -25.74
CA PRO A 54 -3.94 -13.38 -25.58
C PRO A 54 -3.08 -14.45 -26.26
N PRO A 55 -1.81 -14.14 -26.61
CA PRO A 55 -0.87 -15.12 -27.13
C PRO A 55 -0.73 -16.35 -26.21
N ARG A 56 -0.78 -17.55 -26.81
CA ARG A 56 -0.81 -18.82 -26.08
C ARG A 56 0.37 -19.01 -25.13
N ASN A 57 1.55 -18.57 -25.52
CA ASN A 57 2.77 -18.65 -24.71
C ASN A 57 2.69 -17.75 -23.47
N ILE A 58 2.06 -16.58 -23.57
CA ILE A 58 1.91 -15.66 -22.43
C ILE A 58 0.85 -16.20 -21.47
N ARG A 59 -0.30 -16.65 -21.96
CA ARG A 59 -1.30 -17.33 -21.12
C ARG A 59 -0.72 -18.54 -20.39
N GLN A 60 0.07 -19.36 -21.07
CA GLN A 60 0.75 -20.51 -20.44
C GLN A 60 1.76 -20.06 -19.38
N SER A 61 2.54 -19.01 -19.65
CA SER A 61 3.47 -18.43 -18.68
C SER A 61 2.73 -17.93 -17.43
N ALA A 62 1.64 -17.18 -17.61
CA ALA A 62 0.79 -16.69 -16.52
C ALA A 62 0.22 -17.85 -15.70
N TYR A 63 -0.32 -18.89 -16.36
CA TYR A 63 -0.86 -20.07 -15.69
C TYR A 63 0.18 -20.77 -14.81
N VAL A 64 1.37 -21.04 -15.36
CA VAL A 64 2.46 -21.70 -14.63
C VAL A 64 2.91 -20.85 -13.44
N SER A 65 3.07 -19.54 -13.65
CA SER A 65 3.47 -18.58 -12.61
C SER A 65 2.45 -18.51 -11.47
N LEU A 66 1.16 -18.46 -11.82
CA LEU A 66 0.07 -18.46 -10.84
C LEU A 66 0.07 -19.75 -10.03
N GLN A 67 0.13 -20.90 -10.71
CA GLN A 67 0.11 -22.22 -10.07
C GLN A 67 1.28 -22.44 -9.12
N GLN A 68 2.50 -22.06 -9.52
CA GLN A 68 3.73 -22.43 -8.81
C GLN A 68 4.15 -21.43 -7.76
N THR A 69 3.83 -20.15 -7.94
CA THR A 69 4.40 -19.07 -7.11
C THR A 69 3.32 -18.20 -6.49
N HIS A 70 2.37 -17.70 -7.27
CA HIS A 70 1.48 -16.67 -6.78
C HIS A 70 0.35 -17.22 -5.90
N ILE A 71 -0.41 -18.21 -6.38
CA ILE A 71 -1.52 -18.79 -5.61
C ILE A 71 -1.03 -19.46 -4.33
N PRO A 72 0.04 -20.29 -4.33
CA PRO A 72 0.57 -20.85 -3.09
C PRO A 72 0.96 -19.78 -2.07
N LYS A 73 1.58 -18.67 -2.52
CA LYS A 73 1.98 -17.59 -1.62
C LYS A 73 0.80 -16.80 -1.08
N LEU A 74 -0.22 -16.55 -1.90
CA LEU A 74 -1.43 -15.86 -1.46
C LEU A 74 -2.24 -16.72 -0.49
N ALA A 75 -2.26 -18.05 -0.69
CA ALA A 75 -2.89 -18.99 0.22
C ALA A 75 -2.14 -19.13 1.55
N GLU A 76 -0.79 -19.13 1.54
CA GLU A 76 0.03 -19.10 2.77
C GLU A 76 -0.27 -17.87 3.65
N LEU A 77 -0.71 -16.78 3.02
CA LEU A 77 -1.03 -15.52 3.68
C LEU A 77 -2.53 -15.36 3.97
N ASP A 78 -3.32 -16.42 3.76
CA ASP A 78 -4.77 -16.42 3.97
C ASP A 78 -5.51 -15.32 3.16
N ILE A 79 -4.96 -14.93 2.00
CA ILE A 79 -5.57 -13.92 1.09
C ILE A 79 -6.55 -14.59 0.13
N VAL A 80 -6.23 -15.80 -0.33
CA VAL A 80 -7.07 -16.57 -1.26
C VAL A 80 -7.25 -17.99 -0.77
N ASN A 81 -8.40 -18.58 -1.07
CA ASN A 81 -8.60 -20.01 -0.99
C ASN A 81 -8.37 -20.63 -2.37
N TYR A 82 -7.71 -21.77 -2.41
CA TYR A 82 -7.47 -22.51 -3.64
C TYR A 82 -7.91 -23.96 -3.49
N ASP A 83 -8.83 -24.36 -4.36
CA ASP A 83 -9.29 -25.74 -4.46
C ASP A 83 -8.48 -26.46 -5.54
N GLU A 84 -7.66 -27.44 -5.13
CA GLU A 84 -6.82 -28.20 -6.05
C GLU A 84 -7.61 -29.10 -7.01
N GLU A 85 -8.81 -29.55 -6.64
CA GLU A 85 -9.63 -30.45 -7.42
C GLU A 85 -10.39 -29.68 -8.50
N SER A 86 -11.09 -28.61 -8.11
CA SER A 86 -11.86 -27.78 -9.05
C SER A 86 -11.01 -26.73 -9.77
N LYS A 87 -9.77 -26.49 -9.30
CA LYS A 87 -8.88 -25.42 -9.77
C LYS A 87 -9.49 -24.02 -9.63
N VAL A 88 -10.48 -23.86 -8.75
CA VAL A 88 -11.10 -22.58 -8.42
C VAL A 88 -10.25 -21.85 -7.39
N VAL A 89 -10.08 -20.56 -7.61
CA VAL A 89 -9.47 -19.61 -6.67
C VAL A 89 -10.58 -18.65 -6.23
N SER A 90 -10.69 -18.39 -4.94
CA SER A 90 -11.60 -17.39 -4.37
C SER A 90 -10.86 -16.51 -3.38
N LEU A 91 -11.38 -15.30 -3.12
CA LEU A 91 -10.88 -14.51 -2.00
C LEU A 91 -11.24 -15.19 -0.67
N ALA A 92 -10.36 -15.07 0.31
CA ALA A 92 -10.70 -15.44 1.68
C ALA A 92 -11.74 -14.47 2.25
N GLU A 93 -12.63 -14.95 3.13
CA GLU A 93 -13.67 -14.10 3.72
C GLU A 93 -13.04 -12.94 4.51
N ALA A 94 -13.66 -11.76 4.41
CA ALA A 94 -13.20 -10.50 4.99
C ALA A 94 -12.95 -10.51 6.51
N GLY A 95 -13.27 -11.60 7.22
CA GLY A 95 -12.95 -11.79 8.64
C GLY A 95 -11.46 -11.91 8.95
N ASP A 96 -10.63 -12.29 7.97
CA ASP A 96 -9.16 -12.36 8.10
C ASP A 96 -8.41 -11.39 7.13
N VAL A 97 -9.13 -10.78 6.19
CA VAL A 97 -8.55 -9.94 5.11
C VAL A 97 -8.70 -8.43 5.38
N THR A 98 -9.28 -8.01 6.50
CA THR A 98 -9.29 -6.60 6.95
C THR A 98 -7.97 -6.10 7.52
N VAL A 99 -6.95 -6.96 7.56
CA VAL A 99 -5.57 -6.54 7.74
C VAL A 99 -4.89 -6.77 6.40
N TYR A 100 -4.01 -5.86 5.98
CA TYR A 100 -3.02 -6.05 4.89
C TYR A 100 -3.34 -5.52 3.50
N MET A 101 -4.55 -5.05 3.22
CA MET A 101 -4.72 -3.95 2.26
C MET A 101 -4.99 -2.70 3.08
N GLU A 102 -3.99 -1.84 3.20
CA GLU A 102 -4.23 -0.44 3.50
C GLU A 102 -5.08 0.08 2.34
N VAL A 103 -6.39 -0.10 2.46
CA VAL A 103 -7.38 0.70 1.75
C VAL A 103 -7.04 2.11 2.18
N VAL A 104 -6.24 2.81 1.36
CA VAL A 104 -5.98 4.23 1.53
C VAL A 104 -7.37 4.86 1.61
N PRO A 105 -7.79 5.40 2.77
CA PRO A 105 -9.11 5.97 2.88
C PRO A 105 -9.19 7.14 1.90
N GLU A 106 -10.01 7.01 0.86
CA GLU A 106 -10.37 8.14 0.00
C GLU A 106 -11.14 9.15 0.87
N GLY A 107 -10.41 10.07 1.51
CA GLY A 107 -11.00 11.05 2.42
C GLY A 107 -10.05 11.68 3.43
N GLU A 108 -8.85 11.15 3.62
CA GLU A 108 -7.86 11.69 4.55
C GLU A 108 -6.61 12.11 3.79
N LEU A 109 -6.10 13.31 4.06
CA LEU A 109 -4.94 13.90 3.36
C LEU A 109 -3.80 12.89 3.30
N SER A 110 -3.32 12.59 2.09
CA SER A 110 -2.17 11.71 1.92
C SER A 110 -0.94 12.26 2.63
N TRP A 111 -0.03 11.39 3.06
CA TRP A 111 1.19 11.80 3.74
C TRP A 111 2.02 12.80 2.91
N SER A 112 2.01 12.66 1.58
CA SER A 112 2.65 13.61 0.68
C SER A 112 2.00 14.99 0.70
N GLU A 113 0.68 15.09 0.81
CA GLU A 113 -0.06 16.35 0.96
C GLU A 113 0.21 17.02 2.31
N TYR A 114 0.29 16.24 3.40
CA TYR A 114 0.68 16.76 4.72
C TYR A 114 2.09 17.37 4.70
N TYR A 115 3.08 16.65 4.17
CA TYR A 115 4.44 17.16 4.08
C TYR A 115 4.55 18.32 3.07
N ALA A 116 3.78 18.31 1.98
CA ALA A 116 3.72 19.42 1.03
C ALA A 116 3.11 20.69 1.64
N ALA A 117 2.04 20.56 2.42
CA ALA A 117 1.43 21.67 3.15
C ALA A 117 2.39 22.25 4.19
N LEU A 118 3.12 21.38 4.91
CA LEU A 118 4.12 21.79 5.88
C LEU A 118 5.30 22.52 5.22
N ALA A 119 5.78 22.02 4.07
CA ALA A 119 6.82 22.67 3.29
C ALA A 119 6.36 24.04 2.77
N ALA A 120 5.13 24.13 2.24
CA ALA A 120 4.54 25.38 1.77
C ALA A 120 4.42 26.39 2.91
N LEU A 121 3.98 25.97 4.10
CA LEU A 121 3.90 26.82 5.29
C LEU A 121 5.28 27.36 5.69
N GLY A 122 6.31 26.51 5.67
CA GLY A 122 7.70 26.93 5.93
C GLY A 122 8.20 28.00 4.96
N ILE A 123 7.89 27.85 3.67
CA ILE A 123 8.24 28.83 2.62
C ILE A 123 7.53 30.17 2.87
N VAL A 124 6.23 30.14 3.17
CA VAL A 124 5.44 31.35 3.45
C VAL A 124 6.00 32.11 4.65
N LEU A 125 6.34 31.40 5.73
CA LEU A 125 6.95 32.01 6.91
C LEU A 125 8.32 32.63 6.61
N MET A 126 9.16 31.97 5.81
CA MET A 126 10.45 32.51 5.38
C MET A 126 10.30 33.78 4.54
N ILE A 127 9.33 33.81 3.63
CA ILE A 127 9.00 35.03 2.85
C ILE A 127 8.51 36.14 3.77
N ALA A 128 7.66 35.83 4.75
CA ALA A 128 7.13 36.82 5.69
C ALA A 128 8.22 37.44 6.58
N VAL A 129 9.24 36.66 6.97
CA VAL A 129 10.46 37.16 7.64
C VAL A 129 11.24 38.10 6.70
N ALA A 130 11.46 37.68 5.45
CA ALA A 130 12.27 38.43 4.48
C ALA A 130 11.66 39.79 4.12
N VAL A 131 10.33 39.89 4.06
CA VAL A 131 9.60 41.13 3.73
C VAL A 131 9.42 42.04 4.96
N GLY A 132 9.84 41.60 6.16
CA GLY A 132 9.88 42.45 7.35
C GLY A 132 8.53 42.64 8.03
N VAL A 133 7.66 41.61 8.05
CA VAL A 133 6.37 41.67 8.74
C VAL A 133 6.61 41.96 10.25
N PRO A 134 6.12 43.08 10.81
CA PRO A 134 6.57 43.60 12.11
C PRO A 134 6.46 42.62 13.29
N VAL A 135 5.41 41.80 13.31
CA VAL A 135 5.18 40.77 14.35
C VAL A 135 6.17 39.61 14.23
N ILE A 136 6.54 39.24 13.00
CA ILE A 136 7.41 38.09 12.70
C ILE A 136 8.89 38.48 12.86
N SER A 137 9.26 39.69 12.44
CA SER A 137 10.62 40.22 12.61
C SER A 137 10.99 40.46 14.08
N ALA A 138 10.01 40.69 14.96
CA ALA A 138 10.24 40.85 16.40
C ALA A 138 10.63 39.53 17.12
N VAL A 139 10.18 38.38 16.60
CA VAL A 139 10.52 37.04 17.15
C VAL A 139 11.92 36.60 16.73
N GLY A 140 12.37 37.04 15.55
CA GLY A 140 13.68 36.72 15.00
C GLY A 140 13.78 35.29 14.44
N ALA A 141 14.74 35.07 13.55
CA ALA A 141 14.98 33.77 12.90
C ALA A 141 15.16 32.59 13.89
N PRO A 142 15.82 32.75 15.06
CA PRO A 142 15.96 31.66 16.02
C PRO A 142 14.63 31.24 16.65
N GLY A 143 13.75 32.19 17.00
CA GLY A 143 12.47 31.88 17.64
C GLY A 143 11.51 31.16 16.69
N LEU A 144 11.50 31.55 15.42
CA LEU A 144 10.73 30.88 14.39
C LEU A 144 11.30 29.49 14.06
N GLY A 145 12.63 29.38 14.00
CA GLY A 145 13.31 28.09 13.85
C GLY A 145 12.95 27.11 14.97
N SER A 146 12.99 27.56 16.23
CA SER A 146 12.60 26.74 17.39
C SER A 146 11.14 26.28 17.33
N LEU A 147 10.22 27.12 16.85
CA LEU A 147 8.81 26.75 16.70
C LEU A 147 8.62 25.69 15.59
N VAL A 148 9.32 25.83 14.47
CA VAL A 148 9.32 24.82 13.39
C VAL A 148 9.90 23.49 13.89
N PHE A 149 11.02 23.52 14.61
CA PHE A 149 11.60 22.30 15.19
C PHE A 149 10.71 21.66 16.26
N ALA A 150 9.96 22.46 17.04
CA ALA A 150 9.01 21.94 18.02
C ALA A 150 7.81 21.26 17.34
N VAL A 151 7.30 21.81 16.23
CA VAL A 151 6.22 21.19 15.45
C VAL A 151 6.71 19.91 14.77
N LEU A 152 7.90 19.91 14.18
CA LEU A 152 8.49 18.71 13.56
C LEU A 152 8.77 17.62 14.60
N GLY A 153 9.37 17.98 15.73
CA GLY A 153 9.64 17.06 16.83
C GLY A 153 8.35 16.50 17.44
N GLY A 154 7.35 17.36 17.64
CA GLY A 154 6.02 16.95 18.11
C GLY A 154 5.31 16.01 17.15
N SER A 155 5.39 16.28 15.83
CA SER A 155 4.83 15.42 14.79
C SER A 155 5.54 14.06 14.74
N ALA A 156 6.86 14.02 14.91
CA ALA A 156 7.62 12.77 14.94
C ALA A 156 7.34 11.93 16.20
N VAL A 157 7.16 12.57 17.35
CA VAL A 157 6.76 11.90 18.59
C VAL A 157 5.34 11.38 18.49
N TYR A 158 4.41 12.18 17.97
CA TYR A 158 3.03 11.74 17.74
C TYR A 158 3.00 10.52 16.81
N GLN A 159 3.73 10.56 15.70
CA GLN A 159 3.85 9.46 14.74
C GLN A 159 4.43 8.18 15.36
N ARG A 160 5.33 8.31 16.34
CA ARG A 160 5.87 7.17 17.06
C ARG A 160 4.80 6.53 17.95
N TRP A 161 4.04 7.34 18.68
CA TRP A 161 3.02 6.86 19.59
C TRP A 161 1.85 6.20 18.86
N THR A 162 1.44 6.73 17.71
CA THR A 162 0.34 6.17 16.91
C THR A 162 0.71 4.90 16.14
N GLN A 163 1.99 4.51 16.10
CA GLN A 163 2.45 3.23 15.53
C GLN A 163 2.70 2.15 16.59
N GLU A 164 2.60 2.50 17.88
CA GLU A 164 2.79 1.58 19.01
C GLU A 164 1.43 1.04 19.57
N ASP A 165 0.29 1.48 19.04
CA ASP A 165 -1.08 0.97 19.32
C ASP A 165 -1.64 0.19 18.10
#